data_AF-A0A3D4B6J5-F1
#
_entry.id   AF-A0A3D4B6J5-F1
#
_cell.length_a   1.000
_cell.length_b   1.000
_cell.length_c   1.000
_cell.angle_alpha   90.00
_cell.angle_beta   90.00
_cell.angle_gamma   90.00
#
_symmetry.space_group_name_H-M   'P 1'
#
loop_
_entity.id
_entity.type
_entity.pdbx_description
1 polymer ?
#
loop_
_entity_poly.entity_id
_entity_poly.type
_entity_poly.pdbx_seq_one_letter_code
_entity_poly.pdbx_strand_id
1 'polypeptide(L)'
;MDIDEDATHRVEAINNGKRIIPTLVIGDQTCTNPDNAVLARVLGINEAGRVILYGADWCPDCHRAKSYLQDNSIHYMFVDIDAHDWAVEAVEHINNGKRSIPTILINDTPYTNPDNATLRDVLNIDQEDVSKCCDTVIIGAGAAGLTAYIYIQRDKFDSLILERKNIGGKAFLTETIENHPGFTKIAGPELMERKADRRLRAIAQVTSATGEGVIASYGVRAYLKR
;
A
#
# COMPACT_ATOMS: atom_id res chain seq x y z
N MET A 1 28.98 24.50 -12.99
CA MET A 1 30.30 23.90 -13.31
C MET A 1 30.17 22.43 -13.04
N ASP A 2 30.29 21.63 -14.08
CA ASP A 2 30.25 20.18 -13.96
C ASP A 2 31.62 19.75 -13.52
N ILE A 3 31.70 19.23 -12.30
CA ILE A 3 32.96 18.86 -11.67
C ILE A 3 33.50 17.57 -12.30
N ASP A 4 32.66 16.82 -13.02
CA ASP A 4 32.94 15.49 -13.56
C ASP A 4 32.16 15.26 -14.88
N GLU A 5 32.88 15.04 -15.98
CA GLU A 5 32.33 14.72 -17.30
C GLU A 5 31.71 13.32 -17.37
N ASP A 6 32.29 12.34 -16.66
CA ASP A 6 31.77 10.96 -16.60
C ASP A 6 30.42 10.93 -15.89
N ALA A 7 30.27 11.70 -14.80
CA ALA A 7 28.99 11.84 -14.12
C ALA A 7 27.92 12.46 -15.03
N THR A 8 28.30 13.42 -15.87
CA THR A 8 27.40 14.07 -16.83
C THR A 8 26.92 13.09 -17.90
N HIS A 9 27.84 12.34 -18.52
CA HIS A 9 27.50 11.31 -19.49
C HIS A 9 26.60 10.22 -18.91
N ARG A 10 26.84 9.83 -17.67
CA ARG A 10 26.04 8.81 -16.98
C ARG A 10 24.62 9.30 -16.69
N VAL A 11 24.44 10.56 -16.26
CA VAL A 11 23.11 11.16 -16.07
C VAL A 11 22.35 11.23 -17.39
N GLU A 12 23.01 11.64 -18.47
CA GLU A 12 22.39 11.72 -19.79
C GLU A 12 22.01 10.34 -20.34
N ALA A 13 22.88 9.33 -20.15
CA ALA A 13 22.59 7.96 -20.56
C ALA A 13 21.35 7.40 -19.85
N ILE A 14 21.20 7.65 -18.55
CA ILE A 14 20.02 7.23 -17.76
C ILE A 14 18.75 7.94 -18.25
N ASN A 15 18.88 9.19 -18.70
CA ASN A 15 17.74 10.07 -18.99
C ASN A 15 17.49 10.32 -20.49
N ASN A 16 17.88 9.37 -21.35
CA ASN A 16 17.69 9.46 -22.80
C ASN A 16 18.27 10.75 -23.40
N GLY A 17 19.50 11.09 -23.04
CA GLY A 17 20.23 12.28 -23.49
C GLY A 17 19.83 13.57 -22.78
N LYS A 18 18.96 13.51 -21.75
CA LYS A 18 18.54 14.69 -20.99
C LYS A 18 19.33 14.83 -19.70
N ARG A 19 19.62 16.07 -19.32
CA ARG A 19 20.38 16.37 -18.11
C ARG A 19 19.44 16.72 -16.94
N ILE A 20 18.85 15.70 -16.33
CA ILE A 20 17.88 15.86 -15.24
C ILE A 20 18.55 15.56 -13.90
N ILE A 21 18.42 16.49 -12.95
CA ILE A 21 19.15 16.47 -11.67
C ILE A 21 18.17 16.76 -10.52
N PRO A 22 18.24 16.05 -9.38
CA PRO A 22 19.17 14.95 -9.11
C PRO A 22 18.76 13.66 -9.81
N THR A 23 19.72 12.93 -10.37
CA THR A 23 19.55 11.53 -10.77
C THR A 23 20.31 10.67 -9.78
N LEU A 24 19.60 9.74 -9.13
CA LEU A 24 20.12 8.87 -8.10
C LEU A 24 20.14 7.43 -8.61
N VAL A 25 21.21 6.70 -8.26
CA VAL A 25 21.31 5.25 -8.50
C VAL A 25 21.36 4.58 -7.14
N ILE A 26 20.35 3.77 -6.83
CA ILE A 26 20.17 3.11 -5.53
C ILE A 26 20.00 1.62 -5.81
N GLY A 27 21.05 0.84 -5.52
CA GLY A 27 21.13 -0.54 -6.00
C GLY A 27 21.00 -0.59 -7.52
N ASP A 28 20.11 -1.44 -8.02
CA ASP A 28 19.82 -1.58 -9.45
C ASP A 28 18.78 -0.58 -9.97
N GLN A 29 18.26 0.30 -9.12
CA GLN A 29 17.22 1.25 -9.47
C GLN A 29 17.79 2.64 -9.73
N THR A 30 17.39 3.23 -10.86
CA THR A 30 17.69 4.62 -11.20
C THR A 30 16.45 5.49 -11.00
N CYS A 31 16.60 6.56 -10.22
CA CYS A 31 15.53 7.50 -9.90
C CYS A 31 15.92 8.90 -10.37
N THR A 32 15.10 9.50 -11.24
CA THR A 32 15.34 10.83 -11.77
C THR A 32 14.38 11.83 -11.14
N ASN A 33 14.93 12.88 -10.53
CA ASN A 33 14.24 13.90 -9.76
C ASN A 33 13.15 13.30 -8.82
N PRO A 34 13.50 12.32 -7.97
CA PRO A 34 12.51 11.66 -7.14
C PRO A 34 12.00 12.58 -6.03
N ASP A 35 10.72 12.46 -5.72
CA ASP A 35 10.16 13.03 -4.50
C ASP A 35 10.46 12.13 -3.27
N ASN A 36 10.10 12.63 -2.09
CA ASN A 36 10.32 11.90 -0.84
C ASN A 36 9.57 10.58 -0.77
N ALA A 37 8.42 10.44 -1.45
CA ALA A 37 7.64 9.21 -1.43
C ALA A 37 8.33 8.10 -2.24
N VAL A 38 8.87 8.45 -3.40
CA VAL A 38 9.70 7.54 -4.21
C VAL A 38 10.94 7.12 -3.42
N LEU A 39 11.63 8.08 -2.79
CA LEU A 39 12.83 7.78 -2.00
C LEU A 39 12.51 6.87 -0.80
N ALA A 40 11.43 7.15 -0.07
CA ALA A 40 11.02 6.32 1.06
C ALA A 40 10.77 4.87 0.62
N ARG A 41 10.06 4.68 -0.50
CA ARG A 41 9.80 3.36 -1.06
C ARG A 41 11.07 2.61 -1.43
N VAL A 42 11.98 3.25 -2.15
CA VAL A 42 13.20 2.61 -2.68
C VAL A 42 14.21 2.32 -1.56
N LEU A 43 14.35 3.23 -0.60
CA LEU A 43 15.28 3.08 0.52
C LEU A 43 14.72 2.23 1.67
N GLY A 44 13.46 1.81 1.57
CA GLY A 44 12.77 1.01 2.58
C GLY A 44 12.44 1.78 3.86
N ILE A 45 12.18 3.09 3.77
CA ILE A 45 11.92 3.96 4.92
C ILE A 45 10.42 3.92 5.24
N ASN A 46 10.10 3.60 6.49
CA ASN A 46 8.75 3.59 7.04
C ASN A 46 8.69 4.37 8.35
N GLU A 47 7.48 4.59 8.88
CA GLU A 47 7.30 5.17 10.22
C GLU A 47 7.95 4.30 11.32
N ALA A 48 7.86 2.97 11.20
CA ALA A 48 8.53 2.01 12.09
C ALA A 48 10.05 1.92 11.89
N GLY A 49 10.58 2.56 10.83
CA GLY A 49 12.01 2.59 10.53
C GLY A 49 12.38 2.00 9.17
N ARG A 50 13.67 1.71 8.99
CA ARG A 50 14.22 1.26 7.70
C ARG A 50 14.22 -0.27 7.60
N VAL A 51 13.70 -0.80 6.50
CA VAL A 51 13.62 -2.22 6.19
C VAL A 51 14.49 -2.54 4.98
N ILE A 52 15.42 -3.48 5.15
CA ILE A 52 16.29 -4.01 4.08
C ILE A 52 16.08 -5.52 4.01
N LEU A 53 15.76 -6.06 2.84
CA LEU A 53 15.57 -7.48 2.62
C LEU A 53 16.69 -8.02 1.73
N TYR A 54 17.56 -8.84 2.31
CA TYR A 54 18.52 -9.64 1.57
C TYR A 54 17.87 -10.96 1.15
N GLY A 55 17.91 -11.27 -0.14
CA GLY A 55 17.30 -12.48 -0.66
C GLY A 55 17.68 -12.76 -2.10
N ALA A 56 17.00 -13.74 -2.69
CA ALA A 56 17.16 -14.13 -4.09
C ALA A 56 15.80 -14.49 -4.69
N ASP A 57 15.67 -14.36 -6.01
CA ASP A 57 14.40 -14.59 -6.72
C ASP A 57 13.99 -16.07 -6.84
N TRP A 58 14.89 -17.01 -6.56
CA TRP A 58 14.55 -18.43 -6.53
C TRP A 58 14.02 -18.91 -5.17
N CYS A 59 14.14 -18.09 -4.11
CA CYS A 59 13.86 -18.51 -2.74
C CYS A 59 12.36 -18.34 -2.40
N PRO A 60 11.63 -19.43 -2.06
CA PRO A 60 10.22 -19.37 -1.70
C PRO A 60 9.93 -18.49 -0.47
N ASP A 61 10.79 -18.55 0.55
CA ASP A 61 10.65 -17.74 1.75
C ASP A 61 10.90 -16.24 1.47
N CYS A 62 11.79 -15.91 0.54
CA CYS A 62 11.95 -14.53 0.08
C CYS A 62 10.69 -14.02 -0.61
N HIS A 63 10.06 -14.83 -1.46
CA HIS A 63 8.79 -14.47 -2.12
C HIS A 63 7.65 -14.28 -1.12
N ARG A 64 7.57 -15.15 -0.11
CA ARG A 64 6.63 -15.02 1.01
C ARG A 64 6.83 -13.68 1.74
N ALA A 65 8.06 -13.40 2.15
CA ALA A 65 8.38 -12.17 2.88
C ALA A 65 8.13 -10.91 2.04
N LYS A 66 8.56 -10.91 0.76
CA LYS A 66 8.29 -9.81 -0.19
C LYS A 66 6.79 -9.54 -0.32
N SER A 67 5.98 -10.58 -0.55
CA SER A 67 4.52 -10.45 -0.68
C SER A 67 3.91 -9.91 0.61
N TYR A 68 4.30 -10.46 1.77
CA TYR A 68 3.78 -10.03 3.06
C TYR A 68 4.07 -8.55 3.35
N LEU A 69 5.28 -8.06 3.06
CA LEU A 69 5.63 -6.65 3.22
C LEU A 69 4.84 -5.75 2.25
N GLN A 70 4.68 -6.18 0.99
CA GLN A 70 3.91 -5.45 -0.02
C GLN A 70 2.42 -5.34 0.34
N ASP A 71 1.81 -6.45 0.74
CA ASP A 71 0.39 -6.52 1.11
C ASP A 71 0.07 -5.61 2.32
N ASN A 72 1.04 -5.42 3.22
CA ASN A 72 0.93 -4.54 4.38
C ASN A 72 1.41 -3.10 4.13
N SER A 73 1.73 -2.75 2.87
CA SER A 73 2.24 -1.44 2.48
C SER A 73 3.54 -1.03 3.19
N ILE A 74 4.39 -1.98 3.55
CA ILE A 74 5.71 -1.73 4.12
C ILE A 74 6.72 -1.55 2.99
N HIS A 75 7.39 -0.41 2.97
CA HIS A 75 8.51 -0.14 2.08
C HIS A 75 9.72 -0.96 2.51
N TYR A 76 10.44 -1.55 1.55
CA TYR A 76 11.69 -2.24 1.82
C TYR A 76 12.67 -2.04 0.67
N MET A 77 13.96 -1.97 1.00
CA MET A 77 15.03 -2.02 0.02
C MET A 77 15.39 -3.48 -0.22
N PHE A 78 15.20 -3.98 -1.43
CA PHE A 78 15.63 -5.33 -1.80
C PHE A 78 17.10 -5.33 -2.21
N VAL A 79 17.86 -6.28 -1.67
CA VAL A 79 19.24 -6.53 -2.06
C VAL A 79 19.34 -7.98 -2.51
N ASP A 80 19.56 -8.16 -3.81
CA ASP A 80 19.75 -9.49 -4.39
C ASP A 80 21.16 -9.99 -4.11
N ILE A 81 21.26 -11.13 -3.42
CA ILE A 81 22.54 -11.77 -3.10
C ILE A 81 23.19 -12.44 -4.32
N ASP A 82 22.42 -12.75 -5.37
CA ASP A 82 22.96 -13.34 -6.60
C ASP A 82 23.57 -12.27 -7.53
N ALA A 83 23.15 -11.00 -7.37
CA ALA A 83 23.65 -9.87 -8.15
C ALA A 83 24.87 -9.18 -7.50
N HIS A 84 25.06 -9.35 -6.18
CA HIS A 84 26.02 -8.54 -5.42
C HIS A 84 26.83 -9.38 -4.42
N ASP A 85 28.13 -9.56 -4.68
CA ASP A 85 29.03 -10.32 -3.79
C ASP A 85 29.08 -9.76 -2.36
N TRP A 86 29.06 -8.42 -2.21
CA TRP A 86 29.07 -7.77 -0.90
C TRP A 86 27.83 -8.12 -0.06
N ALA A 87 26.70 -8.43 -0.70
CA ALA A 87 25.47 -8.80 -0.01
C ALA A 87 25.58 -10.20 0.60
N VAL A 88 26.29 -11.11 -0.06
CA VAL A 88 26.60 -12.45 0.48
C VAL A 88 27.47 -12.31 1.74
N GLU A 89 28.54 -11.51 1.67
CA GLU A 89 29.42 -11.26 2.82
C GLU A 89 28.66 -10.65 4.01
N ALA A 90 27.76 -9.69 3.73
CA ALA A 90 26.91 -9.09 4.75
C ALA A 90 26.01 -10.14 5.43
N VAL A 91 25.33 -10.98 4.66
CA VAL A 91 24.45 -12.04 5.18
C VAL A 91 25.24 -13.07 5.98
N GLU A 92 26.43 -13.48 5.52
CA GLU A 92 27.30 -14.39 6.25
C GLU A 92 27.75 -13.79 7.58
N HIS A 93 28.16 -12.52 7.58
CA HIS A 93 28.58 -11.83 8.81
C HIS A 93 27.45 -11.77 9.83
N ILE A 94 26.24 -11.43 9.39
CA ILE A 94 25.04 -11.35 10.23
C ILE A 94 24.68 -12.72 10.84
N ASN A 95 24.83 -13.79 10.07
CA ASN A 95 24.32 -15.11 10.41
C ASN A 95 25.40 -16.10 10.87
N ASN A 96 26.51 -15.61 11.44
CA ASN A 96 27.63 -16.42 11.92
C ASN A 96 28.16 -17.41 10.85
N GLY A 97 28.39 -16.91 9.64
CA GLY A 97 28.92 -17.63 8.49
C GLY A 97 27.87 -18.37 7.66
N LYS A 98 26.58 -18.25 7.96
CA LYS A 98 25.50 -18.91 7.19
C LYS A 98 24.91 -17.97 6.13
N ARG A 99 24.70 -18.49 4.92
CA ARG A 99 23.97 -17.80 3.84
C ARG A 99 22.45 -17.97 3.97
N SER A 100 21.92 -17.76 5.17
CA SER A 100 20.49 -17.94 5.43
C SER A 100 19.69 -16.78 4.83
N ILE A 101 18.75 -17.08 3.94
CA ILE A 101 17.83 -16.10 3.34
C ILE A 101 16.36 -16.53 3.54
N PRO A 102 15.41 -15.59 3.58
CA PRO A 102 15.60 -14.13 3.61
C PRO A 102 16.26 -13.67 4.92
N THR A 103 17.21 -12.74 4.84
CA THR A 103 17.70 -12.00 6.02
C THR A 103 17.17 -10.58 5.92
N ILE A 104 16.39 -10.15 6.91
CA ILE A 104 15.73 -8.85 6.91
C ILE A 104 16.34 -8.00 8.02
N LEU A 105 16.86 -6.83 7.69
CA LEU A 105 17.27 -5.82 8.66
C LEU A 105 16.13 -4.85 8.89
N ILE A 106 15.78 -4.64 10.16
CA ILE A 106 14.82 -3.63 10.60
C ILE A 106 15.57 -2.74 11.59
N ASN A 107 15.82 -1.48 11.21
CA ASN A 107 16.67 -0.56 11.99
C ASN A 107 18.00 -1.21 12.40
N ASP A 108 18.69 -1.79 11.42
CA ASP A 108 19.97 -2.51 11.58
C ASP A 108 19.93 -3.76 12.46
N THR A 109 18.75 -4.13 12.98
CA THR A 109 18.56 -5.38 13.73
C THR A 109 18.25 -6.53 12.77
N PRO A 110 19.04 -7.62 12.77
CA PRO A 110 18.86 -8.72 11.84
C PRO A 110 17.80 -9.73 12.28
N TYR A 111 16.97 -10.14 11.31
CA TYR A 111 15.99 -11.20 11.43
C TYR A 111 16.19 -12.22 10.31
N THR A 112 16.59 -13.44 10.69
CA THR A 112 16.95 -14.51 9.76
C THR A 112 15.76 -15.43 9.53
N ASN A 113 15.30 -15.52 8.29
CA ASN A 113 14.08 -16.20 7.85
C ASN A 113 12.87 -15.99 8.79
N PRO A 114 12.47 -14.73 9.07
CA PRO A 114 11.33 -14.48 9.94
C PRO A 114 10.04 -14.98 9.29
N ASP A 115 9.16 -15.55 10.11
CA ASP A 115 7.80 -15.85 9.71
C ASP A 115 6.93 -14.58 9.71
N ASN A 116 5.71 -14.69 9.20
CA ASN A 116 4.82 -13.53 9.09
C ASN A 116 4.42 -12.98 10.47
N ALA A 117 4.36 -13.83 11.51
CA ALA A 117 4.04 -13.41 12.87
C ALA A 117 5.17 -12.52 13.45
N THR A 118 6.42 -12.95 13.30
CA THR A 118 7.59 -12.16 13.70
C THR A 118 7.65 -10.83 12.96
N LEU A 119 7.43 -10.84 11.64
CA LEU A 119 7.42 -9.61 10.85
C LEU A 119 6.32 -8.67 11.31
N ARG A 120 5.13 -9.19 11.61
CA ARG A 120 4.01 -8.40 12.11
C ARG A 120 4.40 -7.65 13.38
N ASP A 121 4.91 -8.40 14.35
CA ASP A 121 5.17 -7.89 15.70
C ASP A 121 6.33 -6.87 15.68
N VAL A 122 7.40 -7.13 14.93
CA VAL A 122 8.58 -6.25 14.86
C VAL A 122 8.32 -4.98 14.06
N LEU A 123 7.57 -5.07 12.95
CA LEU A 123 7.24 -3.91 12.12
C LEU A 123 6.02 -3.16 12.62
N ASN A 124 5.44 -3.59 13.74
CA ASN A 124 4.24 -3.00 14.31
C ASN A 124 3.07 -2.98 13.30
N ILE A 125 3.04 -3.98 12.41
CA ILE A 125 1.95 -4.19 11.45
C ILE A 125 0.74 -4.60 12.30
N ASP A 126 -0.38 -3.93 12.12
CA ASP A 126 -1.62 -4.07 12.92
C ASP A 126 -1.62 -3.36 14.30
N GLN A 127 -0.60 -2.57 14.65
CA GLN A 127 -0.55 -1.82 15.92
C GLN A 127 -0.81 -0.30 15.77
N GLU A 128 -1.70 0.06 14.85
CA GLU A 128 -2.56 1.20 15.08
C GLU A 128 -4.00 0.67 15.09
N ASP A 129 -4.51 0.34 16.27
CA ASP A 129 -5.95 0.37 16.54
C ASP A 129 -6.40 1.82 16.38
N VAL A 130 -6.54 2.28 15.12
CA VAL A 130 -7.15 3.56 14.85
C VAL A 130 -8.64 3.38 15.08
N SER A 131 -9.04 3.41 16.35
CA SER A 131 -10.43 3.38 16.74
C SER A 131 -10.98 4.80 16.62
N LYS A 132 -11.77 5.02 15.56
CA LYS A 132 -12.60 6.21 15.45
C LYS A 132 -14.02 5.84 15.87
N CYS A 133 -14.52 6.48 16.91
CA CYS A 133 -15.92 6.34 17.28
C CYS A 133 -16.78 7.01 16.20
N CYS A 134 -17.59 6.24 15.50
CA CYS A 134 -18.57 6.78 14.56
C CYS A 134 -19.95 6.74 15.20
N ASP A 135 -20.77 7.74 14.91
CA ASP A 135 -22.15 7.82 15.37
C ASP A 135 -23.02 6.75 14.69
N THR A 136 -22.65 6.32 13.48
CA THR A 136 -23.41 5.31 12.72
C THR A 136 -22.52 4.48 11.80
N VAL A 137 -22.76 3.17 11.80
CA VAL A 137 -22.16 2.23 10.84
C VAL A 137 -23.22 1.69 9.90
N ILE A 138 -22.93 1.70 8.60
CA ILE A 138 -23.78 1.16 7.55
C ILE A 138 -23.11 -0.08 6.95
N ILE A 139 -23.80 -1.22 7.00
CA ILE A 139 -23.31 -2.47 6.42
C ILE A 139 -23.94 -2.67 5.05
N GLY A 140 -23.13 -2.51 4.00
CA GLY A 140 -23.48 -2.62 2.59
C GLY A 140 -23.55 -1.26 1.89
N ALA A 141 -22.78 -1.08 0.83
CA ALA A 141 -22.78 0.12 -0.01
C ALA A 141 -23.67 -0.03 -1.26
N GLY A 142 -24.79 -0.76 -1.15
CA GLY A 142 -25.82 -0.81 -2.19
C GLY A 142 -26.66 0.47 -2.26
N ALA A 143 -27.68 0.49 -3.12
CA ALA A 143 -28.60 1.62 -3.22
C ALA A 143 -29.21 2.04 -1.87
N ALA A 144 -29.50 1.08 -0.98
CA ALA A 144 -30.04 1.36 0.35
C ALA A 144 -29.01 2.04 1.27
N GLY A 145 -27.81 1.48 1.38
CA GLY A 145 -26.75 2.02 2.25
C GLY A 145 -26.23 3.38 1.78
N LEU A 146 -26.05 3.57 0.47
CA LEU A 146 -25.69 4.88 -0.09
C LEU A 146 -26.78 5.93 0.18
N THR A 147 -28.05 5.55 0.07
CA THR A 147 -29.16 6.47 0.38
C THR A 147 -29.20 6.81 1.86
N ALA A 148 -29.05 5.81 2.75
CA ALA A 148 -28.99 6.04 4.20
C ALA A 148 -27.87 7.01 4.57
N TYR A 149 -26.68 6.81 4.01
CA TYR A 149 -25.53 7.68 4.25
C TYR A 149 -25.80 9.13 3.84
N ILE A 150 -26.40 9.36 2.66
CA ILE A 150 -26.73 10.72 2.21
C ILE A 150 -27.59 11.44 3.25
N TYR A 151 -28.56 10.76 3.85
CA TYR A 151 -29.41 11.36 4.88
C TYR A 151 -28.67 11.54 6.21
N ILE A 152 -27.87 10.57 6.64
CA ILE A 152 -27.06 10.66 7.86
C ILE A 152 -26.07 11.84 7.80
N GLN A 153 -25.44 12.09 6.64
CA GLN A 153 -24.54 13.22 6.46
C GLN A 153 -25.24 14.59 6.48
N ARG A 154 -26.55 14.68 6.21
CA ARG A 154 -27.29 15.95 6.32
C ARG A 154 -27.31 16.46 7.76
N ASP A 155 -27.37 15.53 8.70
CA ASP A 155 -27.32 15.81 10.14
C ASP A 155 -25.88 15.85 10.67
N LYS A 156 -24.89 15.68 9.78
CA LYS A 156 -23.44 15.76 10.05
C LYS A 156 -22.92 14.73 11.06
N PHE A 157 -23.62 13.60 11.20
CA PHE A 157 -23.11 12.46 11.96
C PHE A 157 -21.84 11.93 11.33
N ASP A 158 -20.93 11.46 12.16
CA ASP A 158 -19.75 10.75 11.70
C ASP A 158 -20.15 9.31 11.35
N SER A 159 -20.06 8.95 10.07
CA SER A 159 -20.58 7.66 9.60
C SER A 159 -19.63 6.94 8.67
N LEU A 160 -19.66 5.60 8.77
CA LEU A 160 -18.81 4.67 8.03
C LEU A 160 -19.67 3.67 7.25
N ILE A 161 -19.41 3.52 5.95
CA ILE A 161 -20.03 2.44 5.15
C ILE A 161 -19.02 1.32 4.95
N LEU A 162 -19.42 0.09 5.26
CA LEU A 162 -18.64 -1.12 5.03
C LEU A 162 -19.24 -1.91 3.86
N GLU A 163 -18.49 -2.17 2.80
CA GLU A 163 -18.94 -2.99 1.65
C GLU A 163 -17.91 -4.04 1.28
N ARG A 164 -18.36 -5.28 1.04
CA ARG A 164 -17.45 -6.40 0.75
C ARG A 164 -17.08 -6.51 -0.73
N LYS A 165 -18.04 -6.30 -1.63
CA LYS A 165 -17.87 -6.58 -3.06
C LYS A 165 -17.91 -5.30 -3.88
N ASN A 166 -19.10 -4.87 -4.29
CA ASN A 166 -19.26 -3.79 -5.25
C ASN A 166 -20.05 -2.64 -4.62
N ILE A 167 -19.48 -1.45 -4.64
CA ILE A 167 -20.21 -0.22 -4.34
C ILE A 167 -21.34 -0.08 -5.38
N GLY A 168 -22.54 0.22 -4.90
CA GLY A 168 -23.77 0.20 -5.68
C GLY A 168 -24.53 -1.14 -5.65
N GLY A 169 -23.93 -2.19 -5.09
CA GLY A 169 -24.56 -3.49 -4.92
C GLY A 169 -25.05 -4.08 -6.24
N LYS A 170 -26.25 -4.68 -6.25
CA LYS A 170 -26.82 -5.27 -7.48
C LYS A 170 -27.06 -4.25 -8.58
N ALA A 171 -27.41 -3.01 -8.24
CA ALA A 171 -27.70 -1.97 -9.22
C ALA A 171 -26.47 -1.60 -10.04
N PHE A 172 -25.27 -1.74 -9.48
CA PHE A 172 -24.02 -1.55 -10.23
C PHE A 172 -23.87 -2.53 -11.40
N LEU A 173 -24.39 -3.77 -11.26
CA LEU A 173 -24.27 -4.79 -12.31
C LEU A 173 -25.37 -4.69 -13.37
N THR A 174 -26.33 -3.78 -13.20
CA THR A 174 -27.45 -3.62 -14.13
C THR A 174 -27.03 -2.74 -15.31
N GLU A 175 -27.11 -3.27 -16.53
CA GLU A 175 -26.74 -2.52 -17.74
C GLU A 175 -27.58 -1.27 -17.95
N THR A 176 -28.89 -1.37 -17.73
CA THR A 176 -29.83 -0.26 -17.93
C THR A 176 -30.96 -0.32 -16.92
N ILE A 177 -31.29 0.84 -16.34
CA ILE A 177 -32.39 1.07 -15.42
C ILE A 177 -33.34 2.09 -16.07
N GLU A 178 -34.60 1.72 -16.24
CA GLU A 178 -35.63 2.53 -16.92
C GLU A 178 -36.79 2.92 -15.98
N ASN A 179 -36.71 2.50 -14.71
CA ASN A 179 -37.77 2.66 -13.72
C ASN A 179 -37.31 3.39 -12.44
N HIS A 180 -36.20 4.12 -12.48
CA HIS A 180 -35.76 4.93 -11.35
C HIS A 180 -36.33 6.35 -11.48
N PRO A 181 -37.07 6.87 -10.48
CA PRO A 181 -37.57 8.24 -10.52
C PRO A 181 -36.47 9.25 -10.81
N GLY A 182 -36.76 10.22 -11.69
CA GLY A 182 -35.81 11.23 -12.14
C GLY A 182 -34.94 10.84 -13.34
N PHE A 183 -35.02 9.58 -13.81
CA PHE A 183 -34.33 9.11 -15.01
C PHE A 183 -35.28 8.30 -15.88
N THR A 184 -35.38 8.65 -17.17
CA THR A 184 -36.09 7.82 -18.16
C THR A 184 -35.29 6.58 -18.54
N LYS A 185 -33.96 6.70 -18.56
CA LYS A 185 -33.00 5.63 -18.81
C LYS A 185 -31.63 6.01 -18.25
N ILE A 186 -31.00 5.13 -17.48
CA ILE A 186 -29.64 5.34 -16.95
C ILE A 186 -28.92 4.00 -16.75
N ALA A 187 -27.60 3.96 -16.94
CA ALA A 187 -26.81 2.77 -16.62
C ALA A 187 -26.70 2.57 -15.11
N GLY A 188 -26.72 1.31 -14.66
CA GLY A 188 -26.58 0.96 -13.25
C GLY A 188 -25.31 1.50 -12.58
N PRO A 189 -24.11 1.29 -13.16
CA PRO A 189 -22.87 1.88 -12.66
C PRO A 189 -22.95 3.40 -12.54
N GLU A 190 -23.49 4.07 -13.55
CA GLU A 190 -23.59 5.53 -13.59
C GLU A 190 -24.52 6.06 -12.48
N LEU A 191 -25.68 5.42 -12.29
CA LEU A 191 -26.60 5.79 -11.22
C LEU A 191 -25.95 5.60 -9.84
N MET A 192 -25.21 4.51 -9.65
CA MET A 192 -24.53 4.23 -8.38
C MET A 192 -23.37 5.18 -8.13
N GLU A 193 -22.60 5.54 -9.16
CA GLU A 193 -21.54 6.54 -9.06
C GLU A 193 -22.10 7.93 -8.68
N ARG A 194 -23.24 8.33 -9.25
CA ARG A 194 -23.94 9.57 -8.87
C ARG A 194 -24.40 9.56 -7.41
N LYS A 195 -24.87 8.40 -6.89
CA LYS A 195 -25.21 8.23 -5.47
C LYS A 195 -23.96 8.14 -4.58
N ALA A 196 -22.86 7.66 -5.15
CA ALA A 196 -21.58 7.46 -4.48
C ALA A 196 -20.70 8.72 -4.43
N ASP A 197 -21.24 9.91 -4.78
CA ASP A 197 -20.57 11.21 -4.98
C ASP A 197 -19.25 11.39 -4.19
N ARG A 198 -18.28 12.12 -4.76
CA ARG A 198 -16.93 12.42 -4.22
C ARG A 198 -16.90 13.02 -2.80
N ARG A 199 -18.05 13.33 -2.21
CA ARG A 199 -18.25 13.73 -0.80
C ARG A 199 -18.35 12.54 0.16
N LEU A 200 -18.54 11.31 -0.30
CA LEU A 200 -18.48 10.08 0.49
C LEU A 200 -17.03 9.81 0.92
N ARG A 201 -16.56 10.53 1.93
CA ARG A 201 -15.17 10.46 2.44
C ARG A 201 -14.88 9.18 3.24
N ALA A 202 -15.86 8.29 3.41
CA ALA A 202 -15.85 7.19 4.38
C ALA A 202 -16.52 5.90 3.86
N ILE A 203 -16.30 5.55 2.58
CA ILE A 203 -16.61 4.17 2.13
C ILE A 203 -15.36 3.31 2.32
N ALA A 204 -15.50 2.30 3.17
CA ALA A 204 -14.56 1.24 3.36
C ALA A 204 -14.93 0.04 2.49
N GLN A 205 -14.03 -0.38 1.61
CA GLN A 205 -14.15 -1.72 1.04
C GLN A 205 -13.54 -2.73 2.02
N VAL A 206 -14.34 -3.65 2.52
CA VAL A 206 -13.99 -4.64 3.54
C VAL A 206 -13.62 -5.94 2.88
N THR A 207 -12.37 -6.37 3.09
CA THR A 207 -11.85 -7.66 2.60
C THR A 207 -12.34 -8.80 3.49
N SER A 208 -12.41 -8.56 4.81
CA SER A 208 -12.93 -9.51 5.81
C SER A 208 -13.38 -8.80 7.10
N ALA A 209 -14.45 -9.28 7.71
CA ALA A 209 -14.87 -8.89 9.06
C ALA A 209 -14.85 -10.14 9.96
N THR A 210 -14.05 -10.12 11.02
CA THR A 210 -14.02 -11.15 12.07
C THR A 210 -14.67 -10.57 13.34
N GLY A 211 -14.94 -11.40 14.35
CA GLY A 211 -15.42 -10.93 15.65
C GLY A 211 -14.44 -10.03 16.41
N GLU A 212 -13.23 -9.83 15.87
CA GLU A 212 -12.12 -9.07 16.47
C GLU A 212 -11.80 -7.79 15.68
N GLY A 213 -12.36 -7.58 14.48
CA GLY A 213 -12.10 -6.37 13.71
C GLY A 213 -12.52 -6.42 12.22
N VAL A 214 -12.37 -5.29 11.54
CA VAL A 214 -12.67 -5.13 10.11
C VAL A 214 -11.39 -4.81 9.34
N ILE A 215 -10.99 -5.70 8.42
CA ILE A 215 -9.86 -5.45 7.51
C ILE A 215 -10.40 -4.77 6.25
N ALA A 216 -10.00 -3.53 6.02
CA ALA A 216 -10.46 -2.73 4.88
C ALA A 216 -9.32 -2.33 3.95
N SER A 217 -9.53 -2.50 2.64
CA SER A 217 -8.53 -2.31 1.58
C SER A 217 -8.44 -0.87 1.06
N TYR A 218 -9.48 -0.03 1.26
CA TYR A 218 -9.55 1.30 0.65
C TYR A 218 -10.33 2.31 1.51
N GLY A 219 -9.86 3.57 1.56
CA GLY A 219 -10.56 4.73 2.16
C GLY A 219 -10.55 4.83 3.70
N VAL A 220 -10.39 3.72 4.40
CA VAL A 220 -10.46 3.65 5.88
C VAL A 220 -9.33 4.40 6.57
N ARG A 221 -8.08 4.22 6.14
CA ARG A 221 -6.93 4.91 6.77
C ARG A 221 -7.06 6.44 6.73
N ALA A 222 -7.58 7.01 5.63
CA ALA A 222 -7.77 8.46 5.51
C ALA A 222 -8.97 9.00 6.32
N TYR A 223 -9.97 8.15 6.60
CA TYR A 223 -11.10 8.46 7.48
C TYR A 223 -10.74 8.35 8.96
N LEU A 224 -9.97 7.32 9.32
CA LEU A 224 -9.56 7.03 10.69
C LEU A 224 -8.45 7.97 11.20
N LYS A 225 -7.57 8.50 10.33
CA LYS A 225 -6.52 9.48 10.70
C LYS A 225 -7.04 10.93 10.89
N ARG A 226 -8.35 11.17 10.92
CA ARG A 226 -8.96 12.51 11.07
C ARG A 226 -9.59 12.72 12.44
#